data_AF-F0JIL2-F1
#
_entry.id   AF-F0JIL2-F1
#
_cell.length_a   1.000
_cell.length_b   1.000
_cell.length_c   1.000
_cell.angle_alpha   90.00
_cell.angle_beta   90.00
_cell.angle_gamma   90.00
#
_symmetry.space_group_name_H-M   'P 1'
#
loop_
_entity.id
_entity.type
_entity.pdbx_description
1 polymer ?
#
loop_
_entity_poly.entity_id
_entity_poly.type
_entity_poly.pdbx_seq_one_letter_code
_entity_poly.pdbx_strand_id
1 'polypeptide(L)'
;MTAVKTPAATAAARPSASVEAGYNYGYLNEQTKRMIRRAILKAVAIPGYQVPFAGREMPMPYGWGTGGIQLSASILGPDDVFKVIDQGADDTTNAVSIRKFFAKVTGVETTERTLDATVIQTRHRIPETPLAEGQIMVYQVPIPEPLRWVEPRETETRKMHALEEYGVMHVQLYEDIARHGRIATNFMYPVRVNGRYIMSPSPIPKFDNPKLDNSPALHVFGAGREKRIYAVPPYTEVRSLDFEDFPFSVETWDGCCALCGATDSYLDEVILNDAGERMFVCSDTDYCATRRAQGHTGPMADREELAELTGKRPGKEGSKA
;
A
#
# COMPACT_ATOMS: atom_id res chain seq x y z
N MET A 1 -55.00 11.29 7.51
CA MET A 1 -54.24 12.44 8.01
C MET A 1 -53.57 12.04 9.30
N THR A 2 -52.31 11.61 9.22
CA THR A 2 -51.47 11.29 10.37
C THR A 2 -50.07 11.72 9.97
N ALA A 3 -49.63 12.84 10.54
CA ALA A 3 -48.34 13.47 10.23
C ALA A 3 -47.22 12.68 10.91
N VAL A 4 -46.31 12.12 10.12
CA VAL A 4 -45.04 11.58 10.60
C VAL A 4 -44.09 12.75 10.78
N LYS A 5 -43.69 13.02 12.03
CA LYS A 5 -42.61 13.96 12.36
C LYS A 5 -41.27 13.30 12.07
N THR A 6 -40.53 13.83 11.12
CA THR A 6 -39.10 13.54 10.93
C THR A 6 -38.29 14.44 11.89
N PRO A 7 -37.37 13.91 12.71
CA PRO A 7 -36.40 14.78 13.36
C PRO A 7 -35.26 15.06 12.38
N ALA A 8 -35.10 16.32 12.01
CA ALA A 8 -33.90 16.81 11.35
C ALA A 8 -32.76 16.82 12.37
N ALA A 9 -31.87 15.82 12.30
CA ALA A 9 -30.58 15.90 12.97
C ALA A 9 -29.67 16.80 12.13
N THR A 10 -29.53 18.06 12.55
CA THR A 10 -28.47 18.95 12.08
C THR A 10 -27.12 18.36 12.46
N ALA A 11 -26.40 17.81 11.49
CA ALA A 11 -25.00 17.47 11.65
C ALA A 11 -24.23 18.75 11.98
N ALA A 12 -23.75 18.86 13.23
CA ALA A 12 -22.89 19.95 13.63
C ALA A 12 -21.58 19.84 12.84
N ALA A 13 -21.28 20.87 12.03
CA ALA A 13 -20.02 20.97 11.32
C ALA A 13 -18.87 20.93 12.34
N ARG A 14 -18.05 19.87 12.28
CA ARG A 14 -16.79 19.80 13.02
C ARG A 14 -15.91 20.99 12.58
N PRO A 15 -15.20 21.66 13.50
CA PRO A 15 -14.32 22.76 13.13
C PRO A 15 -13.21 22.22 12.22
N SER A 16 -13.22 22.61 10.95
CA SER A 16 -12.18 22.25 9.99
C SER A 16 -10.86 22.80 10.50
N ALA A 17 -9.87 21.92 10.72
CA ALA A 17 -8.48 22.34 10.75
C ALA A 17 -8.25 23.21 9.51
N SER A 18 -7.79 24.44 9.70
CA SER A 18 -7.72 25.43 8.62
C SER A 18 -6.87 24.88 7.48
N VAL A 19 -7.53 24.52 6.37
CA VAL A 19 -6.86 24.23 5.09
C VAL A 19 -5.91 25.39 4.83
N GLU A 20 -4.63 25.09 4.59
CA GLU A 20 -3.63 26.14 4.40
C GLU A 20 -4.09 27.14 3.34
N ALA A 21 -4.19 28.41 3.73
CA ALA A 21 -4.66 29.47 2.87
C ALA A 21 -3.72 29.62 1.66
N GLY A 22 -4.25 29.41 0.45
CA GLY A 22 -3.53 29.64 -0.82
C GLY A 22 -3.47 28.45 -1.78
N TYR A 23 -3.76 27.22 -1.32
CA TYR A 23 -3.86 26.04 -2.20
C TYR A 23 -5.30 25.57 -2.37
N ASN A 24 -5.59 24.91 -3.51
CA ASN A 24 -6.87 24.20 -3.65
C ASN A 24 -6.91 23.01 -2.68
N TYR A 25 -8.11 22.57 -2.28
CA TYR A 25 -8.26 21.38 -1.43
C TYR A 25 -7.52 20.19 -2.05
N GLY A 26 -6.64 19.52 -1.31
CA GLY A 26 -5.83 18.42 -1.84
C GLY A 26 -4.78 18.85 -2.87
N TYR A 27 -4.37 20.13 -2.86
CA TYR A 27 -3.36 20.77 -3.69
C TYR A 27 -3.69 20.89 -5.19
N LEU A 28 -4.14 19.81 -5.83
CA LEU A 28 -4.44 19.78 -7.27
C LEU A 28 -5.64 20.66 -7.63
N ASN A 29 -5.60 21.30 -8.79
CA ASN A 29 -6.77 21.99 -9.33
C ASN A 29 -7.87 21.02 -9.81
N GLU A 30 -9.11 21.51 -9.89
CA GLU A 30 -10.26 20.68 -10.24
C GLU A 30 -10.21 20.08 -11.66
N GLN A 31 -9.53 20.74 -12.61
CA GLN A 31 -9.35 20.17 -13.94
C GLN A 31 -8.48 18.91 -13.90
N THR A 32 -7.40 18.94 -13.13
CA THR A 32 -6.48 17.82 -12.96
C THR A 32 -7.17 16.67 -12.23
N LYS A 33 -7.86 16.96 -11.12
CA LYS A 33 -8.68 15.95 -10.41
C LYS A 33 -9.73 15.33 -11.31
N ARG A 34 -10.46 16.14 -12.09
CA ARG A 34 -11.49 15.64 -13.02
C ARG A 34 -10.89 14.71 -14.07
N MET A 35 -9.68 14.97 -14.55
CA MET A 35 -8.97 14.09 -15.49
C MET A 35 -8.55 12.78 -14.82
N ILE A 36 -7.95 12.84 -13.62
CA ILE A 36 -7.56 11.67 -12.84
C ILE A 36 -8.78 10.80 -12.51
N ARG A 37 -9.88 11.40 -12.03
CA ARG A 37 -11.14 10.69 -11.74
C ARG A 37 -11.68 9.94 -12.96
N ARG A 38 -11.60 10.51 -14.17
CA ARG A 38 -11.96 9.79 -15.40
C ARG A 38 -11.04 8.60 -15.66
N ALA A 39 -9.73 8.76 -15.44
CA ALA A 39 -8.77 7.66 -15.59
C ALA A 39 -9.02 6.54 -14.57
N ILE A 40 -9.32 6.87 -13.30
CA ILE A 40 -9.71 5.92 -12.26
C ILE A 40 -10.96 5.13 -12.70
N LEU A 41 -12.02 5.82 -13.14
CA LEU A 41 -13.23 5.14 -13.60
C LEU A 41 -12.97 4.19 -14.79
N LYS A 42 -12.08 4.56 -15.71
CA LYS A 42 -11.66 3.66 -16.80
C LYS A 42 -10.83 2.47 -16.30
N ALA A 43 -9.95 2.69 -15.33
CA ALA A 43 -9.14 1.65 -14.73
C ALA A 43 -10.01 0.63 -13.97
N VAL A 44 -11.03 1.11 -13.24
CA VAL A 44 -12.01 0.24 -12.56
C VAL A 44 -12.82 -0.58 -13.57
N ALA A 45 -13.24 0.03 -14.68
CA ALA A 45 -14.00 -0.66 -15.72
C ALA A 45 -13.16 -1.63 -16.57
N ILE A 46 -11.82 -1.55 -16.51
CA ILE A 46 -10.90 -2.40 -17.27
C ILE A 46 -9.82 -2.91 -16.30
N PRO A 47 -10.16 -3.87 -15.40
CA PRO A 47 -9.27 -4.29 -14.32
C PRO A 47 -7.89 -4.75 -14.83
N GLY A 48 -6.83 -4.25 -14.19
CA GLY A 48 -5.44 -4.54 -14.56
C GLY A 48 -4.89 -3.79 -15.78
N TYR A 49 -5.72 -3.04 -16.53
CA TYR A 49 -5.24 -2.24 -17.66
C TYR A 49 -4.60 -0.92 -17.22
N GLN A 50 -3.41 -0.63 -17.78
CA GLN A 50 -2.63 0.57 -17.52
C GLN A 50 -3.20 1.79 -18.29
N VAL A 51 -4.15 2.52 -17.70
CA VAL A 51 -4.75 3.71 -18.30
C VAL A 51 -3.74 4.87 -18.31
N PRO A 52 -3.42 5.46 -19.48
CA PRO A 52 -2.57 6.65 -19.53
C PRO A 52 -3.28 7.87 -18.95
N PHE A 53 -2.55 8.69 -18.19
CA PHE A 53 -3.08 9.95 -17.66
C PHE A 53 -2.05 11.07 -17.74
N ALA A 54 -2.50 12.31 -17.89
CA ALA A 54 -1.63 13.48 -17.97
C ALA A 54 -1.21 13.96 -16.57
N GLY A 55 -0.42 13.15 -15.86
CA GLY A 55 0.10 13.49 -14.54
C GLY A 55 0.91 14.78 -14.52
N ARG A 56 0.88 15.48 -13.38
CA ARG A 56 1.57 16.74 -13.12
C ARG A 56 2.78 16.55 -12.21
N GLU A 57 3.69 17.50 -12.28
CA GLU A 57 4.73 17.69 -11.29
C GLU A 57 4.09 17.94 -9.92
N MET A 58 4.69 17.38 -8.89
CA MET A 58 4.24 17.48 -7.51
C MET A 58 5.38 18.09 -6.67
N PRO A 59 5.10 18.62 -5.46
CA PRO A 59 6.13 19.16 -4.57
C PRO A 59 7.10 18.08 -4.03
N MET A 60 6.86 16.80 -4.36
CA MET A 60 7.77 15.69 -4.11
C MET A 60 8.46 15.27 -5.42
N PRO A 61 9.76 14.89 -5.40
CA PRO A 61 10.45 14.44 -6.59
C PRO A 61 9.80 13.23 -7.24
N TYR A 62 9.94 13.09 -8.57
CA TYR A 62 9.55 11.85 -9.25
C TYR A 62 10.28 10.64 -8.63
N GLY A 63 9.55 9.53 -8.45
CA GLY A 63 10.04 8.33 -7.75
C GLY A 63 9.63 8.26 -6.28
N TRP A 64 9.23 9.39 -5.68
CA TRP A 64 8.77 9.47 -4.27
C TRP A 64 7.24 9.41 -4.17
N GLY A 65 6.60 8.54 -4.95
CA GLY A 65 5.16 8.29 -4.82
C GLY A 65 4.22 9.29 -5.49
N THR A 66 4.70 10.12 -6.43
CA THR A 66 3.88 11.19 -7.05
C THR A 66 2.60 10.72 -7.73
N GLY A 67 2.53 9.47 -8.19
CA GLY A 67 1.30 8.87 -8.73
C GLY A 67 0.27 8.60 -7.63
N GLY A 68 0.68 7.99 -6.52
CA GLY A 68 -0.18 7.78 -5.35
C GLY A 68 -0.69 9.10 -4.75
N ILE A 69 0.18 10.11 -4.65
CA ILE A 69 -0.23 11.44 -4.14
C ILE A 69 -1.28 12.07 -5.06
N GLN A 70 -1.14 11.97 -6.38
CA GLN A 70 -2.13 12.50 -7.32
C GLN A 70 -3.48 11.77 -7.24
N LEU A 71 -3.46 10.46 -7.00
CA LEU A 71 -4.66 9.66 -6.75
C LEU A 71 -5.34 10.09 -5.44
N SER A 72 -4.61 10.11 -4.32
CA SER A 72 -5.14 10.52 -3.02
C SER A 72 -5.74 11.93 -3.07
N ALA A 73 -5.05 12.89 -3.70
CA ALA A 73 -5.57 14.25 -3.92
C ALA A 73 -6.87 14.32 -4.74
N SER A 74 -7.15 13.29 -5.55
CA SER A 74 -8.34 13.21 -6.41
C SER A 74 -9.48 12.40 -5.78
N ILE A 75 -9.18 11.57 -4.77
CA ILE A 75 -10.11 10.66 -4.10
C ILE A 75 -10.59 11.26 -2.77
N LEU A 76 -9.66 11.77 -1.95
CA LEU A 76 -9.95 12.24 -0.60
C LEU A 76 -11.06 13.31 -0.59
N GLY A 77 -12.02 13.10 0.29
CA GLY A 77 -13.06 14.03 0.72
C GLY A 77 -12.87 14.50 2.16
N PRO A 78 -13.66 15.47 2.62
CA PRO A 78 -13.53 16.08 3.94
C PRO A 78 -13.86 15.13 5.10
N ASP A 79 -14.67 14.10 4.85
CA ASP A 79 -15.11 13.12 5.86
C ASP A 79 -14.26 11.84 5.87
N ASP A 80 -13.22 11.77 5.04
CA ASP A 80 -12.32 10.62 5.01
C ASP A 80 -11.40 10.59 6.23
N VAL A 81 -10.94 9.38 6.57
CA VAL A 81 -9.87 9.13 7.52
C VAL A 81 -8.70 8.53 6.77
N PHE A 82 -7.56 9.25 6.76
CA PHE A 82 -6.44 8.94 5.89
C PHE A 82 -5.29 8.28 6.64
N LYS A 83 -4.88 7.08 6.18
CA LYS A 83 -3.69 6.36 6.64
C LYS A 83 -2.63 6.37 5.55
N VAL A 84 -1.36 6.51 5.94
CA VAL A 84 -0.23 6.46 5.00
C VAL A 84 0.86 5.56 5.56
N ILE A 85 1.27 4.57 4.78
CA ILE A 85 2.35 3.64 5.14
C ILE A 85 3.41 3.56 4.03
N ASP A 86 4.66 3.36 4.43
CA ASP A 86 5.78 3.00 3.55
C ASP A 86 6.54 1.87 4.24
N GLN A 87 6.85 0.78 3.52
CA GLN A 87 7.37 -0.46 4.11
C GLN A 87 6.50 -1.02 5.25
N GLY A 88 5.19 -0.77 5.23
CA GLY A 88 4.25 -1.24 6.27
C GLY A 88 4.16 -0.36 7.51
N ALA A 89 5.02 0.66 7.62
CA ALA A 89 5.10 1.53 8.79
C ALA A 89 4.62 2.96 8.51
N ASP A 90 3.91 3.53 9.48
CA ASP A 90 3.34 4.89 9.43
C ASP A 90 4.37 5.99 9.75
N ASP A 91 5.46 5.65 10.42
CA ASP A 91 6.46 6.58 10.97
C ASP A 91 7.71 6.75 10.08
N THR A 92 7.74 6.08 8.93
CA THR A 92 8.77 6.28 7.92
C THR A 92 8.77 7.72 7.39
N THR A 93 9.95 8.20 6.99
CA THR A 93 10.15 9.59 6.55
C THR A 93 9.20 10.00 5.42
N ASN A 94 8.98 9.13 4.44
CA ASN A 94 8.10 9.37 3.32
C ASN A 94 6.61 9.32 3.72
N ALA A 95 6.20 8.35 4.54
CA ALA A 95 4.81 8.25 5.02
C ALA A 95 4.42 9.47 5.86
N VAL A 96 5.29 9.87 6.80
CA VAL A 96 5.10 11.08 7.62
C VAL A 96 5.02 12.34 6.75
N SER A 97 5.89 12.46 5.74
CA SER A 97 5.88 13.60 4.82
C SER A 97 4.56 13.70 4.04
N ILE A 98 4.09 12.59 3.45
CA ILE A 98 2.85 12.55 2.68
C ILE A 98 1.62 12.78 3.59
N ARG A 99 1.57 12.16 4.77
CA ARG A 99 0.48 12.33 5.73
C ARG A 99 0.38 13.78 6.20
N LYS A 100 1.50 14.39 6.60
CA LYS A 100 1.56 15.82 6.98
C LYS A 100 1.18 16.74 5.82
N PHE A 101 1.62 16.43 4.61
CA PHE A 101 1.24 17.19 3.42
C PHE A 101 -0.28 17.21 3.25
N PHE A 102 -0.95 16.05 3.27
CA PHE A 102 -2.40 15.99 3.14
C PHE A 102 -3.13 16.63 4.32
N ALA A 103 -2.74 16.35 5.56
CA ALA A 103 -3.30 17.02 6.73
C ALA A 103 -3.26 18.56 6.59
N LYS A 104 -2.19 19.10 5.98
CA LYS A 104 -2.03 20.54 5.72
C LYS A 104 -2.94 21.07 4.59
N VAL A 105 -3.06 20.35 3.48
CA VAL A 105 -3.79 20.82 2.28
C VAL A 105 -5.24 20.36 2.17
N THR A 106 -5.70 19.47 3.06
CA THR A 106 -7.10 19.02 3.12
C THR A 106 -7.72 19.19 4.52
N GLY A 107 -6.92 19.23 5.59
CA GLY A 107 -7.44 19.16 6.96
C GLY A 107 -8.08 17.80 7.30
N VAL A 108 -7.82 16.76 6.50
CA VAL A 108 -8.39 15.42 6.68
C VAL A 108 -7.95 14.80 8.00
N GLU A 109 -8.84 14.03 8.63
CA GLU A 109 -8.51 13.22 9.80
C GLU A 109 -7.48 12.16 9.40
N THR A 110 -6.49 11.90 10.25
CA THR A 110 -5.46 10.89 9.95
C THR A 110 -5.41 9.84 11.04
N THR A 111 -5.16 8.60 10.65
CA THR A 111 -5.03 7.47 11.58
C THR A 111 -3.83 6.61 11.24
N GLU A 112 -3.34 5.89 12.24
CA GLU A 112 -2.37 4.80 12.09
C GLU A 112 -3.07 3.43 12.15
N ARG A 113 -4.37 3.40 12.46
CA ARG A 113 -5.16 2.16 12.58
C ARG A 113 -5.81 1.79 11.27
N THR A 114 -5.52 0.61 10.76
CA THR A 114 -6.02 0.11 9.46
C THR A 114 -7.54 0.06 9.42
N LEU A 115 -8.19 -0.36 10.52
CA LEU A 115 -9.65 -0.50 10.60
C LEU A 115 -10.39 0.84 10.59
N ASP A 116 -9.72 1.92 10.99
CA ASP A 116 -10.35 3.25 11.11
C ASP A 116 -10.18 4.08 9.82
N ALA A 117 -9.31 3.66 8.91
CA ALA A 117 -9.01 4.37 7.68
C ALA A 117 -10.07 4.14 6.60
N THR A 118 -10.49 5.18 5.88
CA THR A 118 -11.31 5.05 4.66
C THR A 118 -10.43 5.02 3.40
N VAL A 119 -9.30 5.73 3.43
CA VAL A 119 -8.30 5.73 2.35
C VAL A 119 -6.93 5.43 2.93
N ILE A 120 -6.25 4.45 2.35
CA ILE A 120 -4.91 4.02 2.77
C ILE A 120 -3.95 4.21 1.60
N GLN A 121 -3.02 5.15 1.70
CA GLN A 121 -1.94 5.29 0.72
C GLN A 121 -0.74 4.46 1.15
N THR A 122 -0.31 3.52 0.31
CA THR A 122 0.76 2.58 0.63
C THR A 122 1.92 2.65 -0.36
N ARG A 123 3.11 2.36 0.15
CA ARG A 123 4.28 1.97 -0.63
C ARG A 123 4.81 0.63 -0.09
N HIS A 124 4.79 -0.37 -0.97
CA HIS A 124 5.38 -1.71 -0.81
C HIS A 124 4.69 -2.69 0.14
N ARG A 125 3.56 -2.36 0.79
CA ARG A 125 2.87 -3.31 1.68
C ARG A 125 1.36 -3.26 1.55
N ILE A 126 0.70 -4.38 1.78
CA ILE A 126 -0.71 -4.47 2.12
C ILE A 126 -0.81 -4.80 3.61
N PRO A 127 -1.63 -4.08 4.41
CA PRO A 127 -1.80 -4.38 5.83
C PRO A 127 -2.06 -5.86 6.09
N GLU A 128 -1.60 -6.36 7.25
CA GLU A 128 -1.94 -7.71 7.71
C GLU A 128 -3.41 -7.79 8.15
N THR A 129 -3.90 -6.69 8.71
CA THR A 129 -5.31 -6.52 9.07
C THR A 129 -6.17 -6.58 7.79
N PRO A 130 -7.16 -7.50 7.72
CA PRO A 130 -8.03 -7.60 6.54
C PRO A 130 -8.75 -6.29 6.25
N LEU A 131 -8.76 -5.91 4.98
CA LEU A 131 -9.47 -4.73 4.51
C LEU A 131 -10.98 -4.98 4.50
N ALA A 132 -11.76 -3.90 4.57
CA ALA A 132 -13.22 -3.92 4.59
C ALA A 132 -13.84 -3.19 3.40
N GLU A 133 -15.14 -3.42 3.16
CA GLU A 133 -15.90 -2.65 2.17
C GLU A 133 -15.87 -1.15 2.48
N GLY A 134 -15.83 -0.34 1.43
CA GLY A 134 -15.73 1.12 1.54
C GLY A 134 -14.31 1.65 1.71
N GLN A 135 -13.33 0.79 2.02
CA GLN A 135 -11.92 1.21 2.04
C GLN A 135 -11.34 1.30 0.61
N ILE A 136 -10.42 2.25 0.42
CA ILE A 136 -9.67 2.43 -0.82
C ILE A 136 -8.17 2.35 -0.54
N MET A 137 -7.50 1.38 -1.16
CA MET A 137 -6.04 1.26 -1.17
C MET A 137 -5.45 2.02 -2.35
N VAL A 138 -4.50 2.92 -2.08
CA VAL A 138 -3.79 3.72 -3.10
C VAL A 138 -2.31 3.33 -3.12
N TYR A 139 -1.88 2.64 -4.18
CA TYR A 139 -0.51 2.12 -4.32
C TYR A 139 0.41 3.09 -5.05
N GLN A 140 1.60 3.28 -4.49
CA GLN A 140 2.70 3.98 -5.15
C GLN A 140 3.46 3.02 -6.07
N VAL A 141 3.47 3.32 -7.38
CA VAL A 141 4.03 2.42 -8.39
C VAL A 141 5.23 3.08 -9.10
N PRO A 142 6.43 2.49 -9.04
CA PRO A 142 7.57 2.97 -9.82
C PRO A 142 7.53 2.51 -11.27
N ILE A 143 7.14 1.25 -11.51
CA ILE A 143 7.08 0.59 -12.83
C ILE A 143 5.71 -0.10 -12.95
N PRO A 144 4.79 0.40 -13.78
CA PRO A 144 3.45 -0.17 -13.94
C PRO A 144 3.40 -1.36 -14.90
N GLU A 145 4.40 -1.48 -15.77
CA GLU A 145 4.43 -2.44 -16.87
C GLU A 145 5.07 -3.76 -16.39
N PRO A 146 4.30 -4.85 -16.20
CA PRO A 146 4.86 -6.13 -15.76
C PRO A 146 5.84 -6.73 -16.77
N LEU A 147 5.72 -6.42 -18.07
CA LEU A 147 6.59 -6.95 -19.11
C LEU A 147 7.90 -6.17 -19.26
N ARG A 148 8.13 -5.12 -18.46
CA ARG A 148 9.22 -4.13 -18.68
C ARG A 148 10.62 -4.75 -18.72
N TRP A 149 10.84 -5.81 -17.96
CA TRP A 149 12.13 -6.50 -17.89
C TRP A 149 12.38 -7.45 -19.07
N VAL A 150 11.33 -7.85 -19.77
CA VAL A 150 11.41 -8.65 -21.00
C VAL A 150 11.46 -7.74 -22.22
N GLU A 151 10.61 -6.72 -22.26
CA GLU A 151 10.52 -5.77 -23.36
C GLU A 151 10.53 -4.33 -22.81
N PRO A 152 11.63 -3.58 -22.98
CA PRO A 152 11.74 -2.23 -22.44
C PRO A 152 10.89 -1.20 -23.19
N ARG A 153 10.39 -1.48 -24.41
CA ARG A 153 9.67 -0.52 -25.25
C ARG A 153 8.16 -0.56 -25.02
N GLU A 154 7.62 0.56 -24.56
CA GLU A 154 6.18 0.76 -24.41
C GLU A 154 5.38 0.54 -25.70
N THR A 155 5.97 0.83 -26.87
CA THR A 155 5.31 0.61 -28.17
C THR A 155 5.03 -0.86 -28.45
N GLU A 156 5.83 -1.76 -27.89
CA GLU A 156 5.67 -3.20 -28.04
C GLU A 156 4.81 -3.76 -26.90
N THR A 157 5.11 -3.45 -25.64
CA THR A 157 4.32 -3.97 -24.49
C THR A 157 2.84 -3.60 -24.59
N ARG A 158 2.50 -2.41 -25.09
CA ARG A 158 1.10 -2.02 -25.34
C ARG A 158 0.39 -2.91 -26.38
N LYS A 159 1.10 -3.40 -27.40
CA LYS A 159 0.55 -4.32 -28.41
C LYS A 159 0.36 -5.70 -27.80
N MET A 160 1.32 -6.16 -27.01
CA MET A 160 1.23 -7.42 -26.28
C MET A 160 0.03 -7.42 -25.34
N HIS A 161 -0.20 -6.34 -24.59
CA HIS A 161 -1.41 -6.17 -23.79
C HIS A 161 -2.70 -6.11 -24.63
N ALA A 162 -2.67 -5.54 -25.82
CA ALA A 162 -3.83 -5.49 -26.71
C ALA A 162 -4.18 -6.87 -27.27
N LEU A 163 -3.17 -7.66 -27.62
CA LEU A 163 -3.29 -8.98 -28.26
C LEU A 163 -3.25 -10.15 -27.27
N GLU A 164 -3.07 -9.89 -25.97
CA GLU A 164 -2.96 -10.91 -24.92
C GLU A 164 -1.72 -11.82 -25.07
N GLU A 165 -0.63 -11.29 -25.60
CA GLU A 165 0.63 -12.01 -25.85
C GLU A 165 1.50 -12.09 -24.59
N TYR A 166 1.04 -12.81 -23.58
CA TYR A 166 1.73 -12.96 -22.29
C TYR A 166 2.65 -14.18 -22.18
N GLY A 167 2.86 -14.91 -23.28
CA GLY A 167 3.72 -16.10 -23.31
C GLY A 167 5.14 -15.80 -22.82
N VAL A 168 5.68 -14.62 -23.14
CA VAL A 168 7.04 -14.23 -22.73
C VAL A 168 7.22 -14.12 -21.22
N MET A 169 6.17 -13.80 -20.47
CA MET A 169 6.22 -13.73 -19.01
C MET A 169 6.37 -15.13 -18.41
N HIS A 170 5.67 -16.13 -18.98
CA HIS A 170 5.84 -17.52 -18.57
C HIS A 170 7.24 -18.02 -18.91
N VAL A 171 7.79 -17.66 -20.08
CA VAL A 171 9.19 -18.00 -20.43
C VAL A 171 10.15 -17.43 -19.38
N GLN A 172 10.00 -16.16 -19.00
CA GLN A 172 10.85 -15.54 -17.98
C GLN A 172 10.78 -16.28 -16.63
N LEU A 173 9.58 -16.60 -16.14
CA LEU A 173 9.42 -17.32 -14.87
C LEU A 173 10.02 -18.74 -14.93
N TYR A 174 9.92 -19.40 -16.08
CA TYR A 174 10.50 -20.72 -16.28
C TYR A 174 12.04 -20.68 -16.38
N GLU A 175 12.61 -19.62 -16.95
CA GLU A 175 14.07 -19.41 -16.94
C GLU A 175 14.62 -19.28 -15.51
N ASP A 176 13.92 -18.59 -14.62
CA ASP A 176 14.30 -18.51 -13.20
C ASP A 176 14.32 -19.91 -12.57
N ILE A 177 13.27 -20.71 -12.81
CA ILE A 177 13.18 -22.09 -12.31
C ILE A 177 14.33 -22.93 -12.85
N ALA A 178 14.62 -22.87 -14.15
CA ALA A 178 15.69 -23.64 -14.76
C ALA A 178 17.08 -23.27 -14.22
N ARG A 179 17.32 -21.99 -13.88
CA ARG A 179 18.62 -21.51 -13.37
C ARG A 179 18.79 -21.68 -11.86
N HIS A 180 17.71 -21.53 -11.09
CA HIS A 180 17.77 -21.40 -9.64
C HIS A 180 16.96 -22.46 -8.88
N GLY A 181 16.23 -23.32 -9.57
CA GLY A 181 15.32 -24.32 -8.98
C GLY A 181 14.07 -23.69 -8.35
N ARG A 182 13.89 -22.38 -8.48
CA ARG A 182 12.78 -21.59 -7.95
C ARG A 182 12.61 -20.31 -8.74
N ILE A 183 11.44 -19.69 -8.67
CA ILE A 183 11.23 -18.35 -9.21
C ILE A 183 12.01 -17.33 -8.36
N ALA A 184 12.78 -16.46 -9.01
CA ALA A 184 13.67 -15.51 -8.32
C ALA A 184 12.97 -14.20 -7.93
N THR A 185 11.82 -13.93 -8.54
CA THR A 185 11.00 -12.74 -8.28
C THR A 185 10.36 -12.81 -6.88
N ASN A 186 10.80 -11.96 -5.95
CA ASN A 186 10.29 -11.92 -4.56
C ASN A 186 9.34 -10.74 -4.28
N PHE A 187 9.31 -9.73 -5.14
CA PHE A 187 8.42 -8.57 -5.02
C PHE A 187 7.98 -8.13 -6.42
N MET A 188 6.91 -7.34 -6.52
CA MET A 188 6.33 -6.97 -7.82
C MET A 188 5.99 -8.19 -8.67
N TYR A 189 5.58 -9.27 -8.01
CA TYR A 189 5.33 -10.55 -8.65
C TYR A 189 4.09 -10.45 -9.52
N PRO A 190 4.15 -10.76 -10.83
CA PRO A 190 3.06 -10.50 -11.76
C PRO A 190 1.80 -11.29 -11.38
N VAL A 191 0.63 -10.66 -11.58
CA VAL A 191 -0.68 -11.27 -11.33
C VAL A 191 -1.56 -11.18 -12.56
N ARG A 192 -2.41 -12.19 -12.79
CA ARG A 192 -3.52 -12.15 -13.74
C ARG A 192 -4.76 -11.62 -13.01
N VAL A 193 -5.31 -10.52 -13.51
CA VAL A 193 -6.50 -9.85 -12.97
C VAL A 193 -7.70 -10.17 -13.84
N ASN A 194 -8.79 -10.60 -13.20
CA ASN A 194 -10.08 -10.89 -13.83
C ASN A 194 -9.94 -11.82 -15.05
N GLY A 195 -9.10 -12.84 -14.94
CA GLY A 195 -8.84 -13.82 -15.99
C GLY A 195 -8.18 -13.29 -17.26
N ARG A 196 -7.73 -12.01 -17.31
CA ARG A 196 -7.29 -11.38 -18.55
C ARG A 196 -5.96 -10.63 -18.43
N TYR A 197 -5.94 -9.43 -17.84
CA TYR A 197 -4.73 -8.60 -17.86
C TYR A 197 -3.67 -9.14 -16.91
N ILE A 198 -2.42 -9.25 -17.38
CA ILE A 198 -1.27 -9.36 -16.49
C ILE A 198 -0.96 -7.97 -15.95
N MET A 199 -0.82 -7.85 -14.65
CA MET A 199 -0.65 -6.60 -13.92
C MET A 199 0.57 -6.70 -13.00
N SER A 200 1.31 -5.60 -12.87
CA SER A 200 2.28 -5.40 -11.80
C SER A 200 1.53 -4.97 -10.53
N PRO A 201 1.59 -5.69 -9.41
CA PRO A 201 0.87 -5.33 -8.19
C PRO A 201 1.59 -4.24 -7.36
N SER A 202 2.40 -3.37 -8.00
CA SER A 202 3.41 -2.51 -7.36
C SER A 202 4.51 -3.33 -6.65
N PRO A 203 5.55 -2.71 -6.05
CA PRO A 203 6.62 -3.43 -5.37
C PRO A 203 6.21 -4.01 -3.99
N ILE A 204 5.00 -4.56 -3.88
CA ILE A 204 4.64 -5.37 -2.71
C ILE A 204 5.41 -6.71 -2.76
N PRO A 205 5.79 -7.29 -1.61
CA PRO A 205 6.33 -8.64 -1.57
C PRO A 205 5.30 -9.63 -2.12
N LYS A 206 5.76 -10.73 -2.71
CA LYS A 206 4.83 -11.77 -3.20
C LYS A 206 3.96 -12.32 -2.06
N PHE A 207 4.44 -12.28 -0.81
CA PHE A 207 3.65 -12.51 0.40
C PHE A 207 2.30 -11.77 0.42
N ASP A 208 2.24 -10.53 -0.08
CA ASP A 208 1.03 -9.72 -0.06
C ASP A 208 0.10 -9.99 -1.26
N ASN A 209 0.55 -10.65 -2.33
CA ASN A 209 -0.27 -10.92 -3.53
C ASN A 209 -1.62 -11.60 -3.23
N PRO A 210 -1.70 -12.64 -2.37
CA PRO A 210 -2.97 -13.29 -2.03
C PRO A 210 -4.01 -12.33 -1.43
N LYS A 211 -3.60 -11.23 -0.79
CA LYS A 211 -4.51 -10.25 -0.20
C LYS A 211 -5.25 -9.40 -1.23
N LEU A 212 -4.81 -9.42 -2.49
CA LEU A 212 -5.50 -8.77 -3.60
C LEU A 212 -6.68 -9.61 -4.11
N ASP A 213 -6.62 -10.94 -3.99
CA ASP A 213 -7.66 -11.83 -4.51
C ASP A 213 -8.96 -11.66 -3.72
N ASN A 214 -10.05 -11.37 -4.43
CA ASN A 214 -11.38 -11.18 -3.85
C ASN A 214 -11.43 -10.18 -2.66
N SER A 215 -10.52 -9.20 -2.64
CA SER A 215 -10.48 -8.17 -1.61
C SER A 215 -11.77 -7.34 -1.62
N PRO A 216 -12.38 -7.01 -0.47
CA PRO A 216 -13.57 -6.17 -0.41
C PRO A 216 -13.28 -4.67 -0.63
N ALA A 217 -12.01 -4.27 -0.56
CA ALA A 217 -11.57 -2.89 -0.79
C ALA A 217 -11.30 -2.62 -2.28
N LEU A 218 -11.42 -1.35 -2.68
CA LEU A 218 -10.98 -0.91 -4.01
C LEU A 218 -9.46 -0.68 -4.00
N HIS A 219 -8.75 -1.28 -4.94
CA HIS A 219 -7.30 -1.09 -5.10
C HIS A 219 -6.99 -0.24 -6.32
N VAL A 220 -6.34 0.91 -6.12
CA VAL A 220 -5.98 1.86 -7.19
C VAL A 220 -4.47 2.11 -7.19
N PHE A 221 -3.85 2.00 -8.34
CA PHE A 221 -2.41 2.00 -8.50
C PHE A 221 -1.96 3.19 -9.33
N GLY A 222 -1.00 3.97 -8.81
CA GLY A 222 -0.57 5.23 -9.42
C GLY A 222 0.92 5.26 -9.75
N ALA A 223 1.25 5.25 -11.05
CA ALA A 223 2.61 5.45 -11.56
C ALA A 223 2.76 6.87 -12.13
N GLY A 224 3.22 7.81 -11.29
CA GLY A 224 3.29 9.24 -11.65
C GLY A 224 4.33 9.53 -12.74
N ARG A 225 5.53 8.95 -12.63
CA ARG A 225 6.62 9.11 -13.61
C ARG A 225 6.28 8.48 -14.96
N GLU A 226 5.71 7.28 -14.93
CA GLU A 226 5.32 6.51 -16.12
C GLU A 226 3.93 6.90 -16.66
N LYS A 227 3.23 7.80 -15.97
CA LYS A 227 1.94 8.36 -16.39
C LYS A 227 0.88 7.28 -16.60
N ARG A 228 0.74 6.33 -15.67
CA ARG A 228 -0.28 5.27 -15.68
C ARG A 228 -1.09 5.22 -14.38
N ILE A 229 -2.38 4.91 -14.53
CA ILE A 229 -3.30 4.56 -13.45
C ILE A 229 -3.96 3.23 -13.82
N TYR A 230 -4.07 2.31 -12.87
CA TYR A 230 -4.78 1.05 -13.03
C TYR A 230 -5.47 0.67 -11.73
N ALA A 231 -6.36 -0.31 -11.76
CA ALA A 231 -7.17 -0.67 -10.61
C ALA A 231 -7.55 -2.16 -10.60
N VAL A 232 -7.84 -2.64 -9.40
CA VAL A 232 -8.53 -3.91 -9.15
C VAL A 232 -9.79 -3.57 -8.35
N PRO A 233 -10.99 -3.71 -8.93
CA PRO A 233 -12.24 -3.50 -8.21
C PRO A 233 -12.42 -4.49 -7.04
N PRO A 234 -13.28 -4.17 -6.06
CA PRO A 234 -13.67 -5.12 -5.03
C PRO A 234 -14.14 -6.45 -5.61
N TYR A 235 -13.85 -7.56 -4.93
CA TYR A 235 -14.28 -8.91 -5.28
C TYR A 235 -13.87 -9.34 -6.71
N THR A 236 -12.72 -8.86 -7.17
CA THR A 236 -12.13 -9.28 -8.44
C THR A 236 -11.13 -10.40 -8.22
N GLU A 237 -11.15 -11.41 -9.09
CA GLU A 237 -10.16 -12.49 -9.06
C GLU A 237 -8.77 -11.95 -9.41
N VAL A 238 -7.79 -12.27 -8.57
CA VAL A 238 -6.38 -11.95 -8.77
C VAL A 238 -5.55 -13.19 -8.49
N ARG A 239 -4.85 -13.71 -9.51
CA ARG A 239 -4.01 -14.91 -9.40
C ARG A 239 -2.56 -14.56 -9.72
N SER A 240 -1.64 -14.87 -8.82
CA SER A 240 -0.21 -14.85 -9.14
C SER A 240 0.08 -15.85 -10.28
N LEU A 241 0.95 -15.50 -11.22
CA LEU A 241 1.36 -16.43 -12.27
C LEU A 241 2.20 -17.56 -11.67
N ASP A 242 1.92 -18.80 -12.01
CA ASP A 242 2.70 -19.96 -11.60
C ASP A 242 2.60 -21.07 -12.66
N PHE A 243 3.10 -22.26 -12.32
CA PHE A 243 2.98 -23.46 -13.13
C PHE A 243 2.39 -24.58 -12.29
N GLU A 244 1.75 -25.56 -12.93
CA GLU A 244 1.21 -26.74 -12.23
C GLU A 244 2.30 -27.48 -11.42
N ASP A 245 3.49 -27.62 -12.01
CA ASP A 245 4.65 -28.27 -11.36
C ASP A 245 5.42 -27.34 -10.40
N PHE A 246 5.16 -26.03 -10.45
CA PHE A 246 5.82 -25.01 -9.63
C PHE A 246 4.79 -24.00 -9.12
N PRO A 247 3.97 -24.38 -8.13
CA PRO A 247 2.89 -23.54 -7.63
C PRO A 247 3.43 -22.31 -6.92
N PHE A 248 2.62 -21.25 -6.90
CA PHE A 248 2.95 -20.03 -6.19
C PHE A 248 3.18 -20.29 -4.69
N SER A 249 4.28 -19.73 -4.16
CA SER A 249 4.63 -19.81 -2.74
C SER A 249 5.04 -18.44 -2.22
N VAL A 250 4.69 -18.16 -0.97
CA VAL A 250 5.04 -16.93 -0.25
C VAL A 250 6.27 -17.12 0.63
N GLU A 251 6.87 -16.04 1.08
CA GLU A 251 7.93 -16.05 2.07
C GLU A 251 7.49 -16.70 3.39
N THR A 252 8.42 -17.43 4.01
CA THR A 252 8.27 -18.03 5.34
C THR A 252 9.52 -17.74 6.16
N TRP A 253 9.34 -17.58 7.48
CA TRP A 253 10.44 -17.39 8.42
C TRP A 253 10.45 -18.54 9.43
N ASP A 254 11.64 -18.96 9.86
CA ASP A 254 11.79 -19.96 10.92
C ASP A 254 11.37 -19.42 12.30
N GLY A 255 11.28 -18.09 12.44
CA GLY A 255 10.94 -17.39 13.66
C GLY A 255 9.61 -16.64 13.58
N CYS A 256 9.26 -16.00 14.70
CA CYS A 256 8.13 -15.10 14.82
C CYS A 256 8.62 -13.67 15.03
N CYS A 257 7.69 -12.71 14.95
CA CYS A 257 7.97 -11.34 15.35
C CYS A 257 8.48 -11.30 16.79
N ALA A 258 9.67 -10.74 16.97
CA ALA A 258 10.36 -10.65 18.24
C ALA A 258 9.60 -9.81 19.29
N LEU A 259 8.68 -8.94 18.85
CA LEU A 259 7.91 -8.04 19.71
C LEU A 259 6.52 -8.58 20.08
N CYS A 260 5.77 -9.11 19.12
CA CYS A 260 4.37 -9.53 19.31
C CYS A 260 4.12 -11.03 19.08
N GLY A 261 5.15 -11.80 18.73
CA GLY A 261 5.07 -13.24 18.52
C GLY A 261 4.30 -13.69 17.27
N ALA A 262 3.95 -12.79 16.35
CA ALA A 262 3.24 -13.14 15.11
C ALA A 262 4.10 -14.03 14.20
N THR A 263 3.50 -15.10 13.68
CA THR A 263 4.10 -16.03 12.69
C THR A 263 3.45 -15.90 11.32
N ASP A 264 2.44 -15.04 11.20
CA ASP A 264 1.56 -14.87 10.04
C ASP A 264 1.70 -13.50 9.37
N SER A 265 2.72 -12.73 9.75
CA SER A 265 3.02 -11.41 9.21
C SER A 265 4.30 -11.41 8.40
N TYR A 266 4.41 -10.49 7.44
CA TYR A 266 5.70 -10.21 6.80
C TYR A 266 6.68 -9.61 7.81
N LEU A 267 7.90 -10.17 7.90
CA LEU A 267 8.90 -9.76 8.88
C LEU A 267 10.05 -8.97 8.24
N ASP A 268 10.38 -7.84 8.85
CA ASP A 268 11.60 -7.07 8.60
C ASP A 268 12.74 -7.59 9.46
N GLU A 269 13.93 -7.67 8.87
CA GLU A 269 15.16 -8.02 9.56
C GLU A 269 15.87 -6.74 10.06
N VAL A 270 16.03 -6.63 11.37
CA VAL A 270 16.75 -5.53 12.05
C VAL A 270 18.06 -6.07 12.59
N ILE A 271 19.18 -5.49 12.15
CA ILE A 271 20.51 -5.81 12.66
C ILE A 271 20.70 -5.08 14.00
N LEU A 272 20.95 -5.82 15.07
CA LEU A 272 21.06 -5.27 16.43
C LEU A 272 22.49 -4.87 16.80
N ASN A 273 23.50 -5.56 16.26
CA ASN A 273 24.90 -5.27 16.54
C ASN A 273 25.84 -5.74 15.42
N ASP A 274 27.11 -5.34 15.51
CA ASP A 274 28.17 -5.72 14.57
C ASP A 274 28.64 -7.19 14.75
N ALA A 275 28.19 -7.86 15.80
CA ALA A 275 28.49 -9.28 16.08
C ALA A 275 27.52 -10.24 15.35
N GLY A 276 26.57 -9.71 14.57
CA GLY A 276 25.66 -10.48 13.74
C GLY A 276 24.32 -10.82 14.41
N GLU A 277 24.01 -10.25 15.58
CA GLU A 277 22.70 -10.41 16.20
C GLU A 277 21.62 -9.69 15.39
N ARG A 278 20.49 -10.37 15.21
CA ARG A 278 19.38 -9.92 14.35
C ARG A 278 18.06 -10.11 15.08
N MET A 279 17.10 -9.27 14.74
CA MET A 279 15.74 -9.32 15.21
C MET A 279 14.79 -9.31 14.02
N PHE A 280 13.82 -10.20 14.01
CA PHE A 280 12.75 -10.19 13.02
C PHE A 280 11.50 -9.56 13.63
N VAL A 281 10.93 -8.54 13.01
CA VAL A 281 9.74 -7.83 13.53
C VAL A 281 8.71 -7.64 12.44
N CYS A 282 7.43 -7.58 12.80
CA CYS A 282 6.37 -7.26 11.84
C CYS A 282 6.69 -5.97 11.10
N SER A 283 6.65 -6.02 9.78
CA SER A 283 6.75 -4.84 8.92
C SER A 283 5.50 -3.96 9.04
N ASP A 284 4.32 -4.56 9.26
CA ASP A 284 3.10 -3.81 9.61
C ASP A 284 3.13 -3.42 11.09
N THR A 285 3.41 -2.14 11.36
CA THR A 285 3.56 -1.62 12.72
C THR A 285 2.24 -1.49 13.46
N ASP A 286 1.13 -1.21 12.76
CA ASP A 286 -0.21 -1.13 13.34
C ASP A 286 -0.68 -2.50 13.82
N TYR A 287 -0.52 -3.53 12.97
CA TYR A 287 -0.79 -4.92 13.33
C TYR A 287 0.03 -5.34 14.55
N CYS A 288 1.33 -5.04 14.55
CA CYS A 288 2.23 -5.36 15.66
C CYS A 288 1.79 -4.68 16.97
N ALA A 289 1.52 -3.38 16.92
CA ALA A 289 1.10 -2.60 18.09
C ALA A 289 -0.25 -3.09 18.64
N THR A 290 -1.20 -3.40 17.76
CA THR A 290 -2.50 -3.94 18.13
C THR A 290 -2.37 -5.29 18.85
N ARG A 291 -1.55 -6.20 18.32
CA ARG A 291 -1.28 -7.50 18.98
C ARG A 291 -0.64 -7.34 20.35
N ARG A 292 0.34 -6.43 20.49
CA ARG A 292 0.96 -6.15 21.79
C ARG A 292 -0.03 -5.57 22.78
N ALA A 293 -0.92 -4.68 22.35
CA ALA A 293 -1.98 -4.13 23.19
C ALA A 293 -2.98 -5.21 23.65
N GLN A 294 -3.15 -6.28 22.87
CA GLN A 294 -3.93 -7.47 23.22
C GLN A 294 -3.17 -8.46 24.12
N GLY A 295 -1.93 -8.15 24.52
CA GLY A 295 -1.14 -8.97 25.43
C GLY A 295 -0.25 -10.00 24.75
N HIS A 296 -0.15 -10.01 23.41
CA HIS A 296 0.80 -10.88 22.73
C HIS A 296 2.24 -10.37 22.90
N THR A 297 3.13 -11.25 23.35
CA THR A 297 4.55 -10.96 23.55
C THR A 297 5.41 -11.90 22.70
N GLY A 298 6.40 -11.32 22.03
CA GLY A 298 7.44 -12.06 21.31
C GLY A 298 8.66 -12.34 22.20
N PRO A 299 9.62 -13.16 21.72
CA PRO A 299 10.78 -13.61 22.49
C PRO A 299 11.73 -12.49 22.94
N MET A 300 11.66 -11.30 22.33
CA MET A 300 12.49 -10.14 22.68
C MET A 300 11.67 -8.94 23.18
N ALA A 301 10.39 -9.14 23.50
CA ALA A 301 9.47 -8.06 23.87
C ALA A 301 9.88 -7.31 25.17
N ASP A 302 10.56 -8.01 26.08
CA ASP A 302 10.92 -7.53 27.42
C ASP A 302 12.40 -7.16 27.57
N ARG A 303 13.17 -7.10 26.48
CA ARG A 303 14.58 -6.67 26.55
C ARG A 303 14.64 -5.18 26.89
N GLU A 304 15.24 -4.84 28.03
CA GLU A 304 15.41 -3.45 28.50
C GLU A 304 16.16 -2.57 27.47
N GLU A 305 17.10 -3.14 26.71
CA GLU A 305 17.82 -2.44 25.64
C GLU A 305 16.90 -2.02 24.46
N LEU A 306 15.77 -2.70 24.24
CA LEU A 306 14.75 -2.32 23.26
C LEU A 306 13.77 -1.25 23.81
N ALA A 307 13.71 -1.05 25.12
CA ALA A 307 12.98 0.07 25.73
C ALA A 307 13.65 1.42 25.37
N GLU A 308 14.98 1.43 25.17
CA GLU A 308 15.72 2.61 24.71
C GLU A 308 15.39 2.97 23.25
N LEU A 309 15.21 1.96 22.37
CA LEU A 309 14.76 2.15 20.98
C LEU A 309 13.31 2.64 20.86
N THR A 310 12.46 2.32 21.83
CA THR A 310 11.04 2.73 21.85
C THR A 310 10.77 4.01 22.65
N GLY A 311 11.83 4.72 23.07
CA GLY A 311 11.72 6.05 23.70
C GLY A 311 11.11 6.06 25.10
N LYS A 312 10.90 4.90 25.73
CA LYS A 312 10.37 4.81 27.10
C LYS A 312 11.52 4.58 28.08
N ARG A 313 12.16 5.66 28.55
CA ARG A 313 12.90 5.60 29.82
C ARG A 313 11.89 5.59 30.97
N PRO A 314 11.89 4.58 31.86
CA PRO A 314 11.53 4.85 33.24
C PRO A 314 12.59 5.81 33.79
N GLY A 315 12.16 6.91 34.41
CA GLY A 315 13.08 7.85 35.03
C GLY A 315 14.01 7.12 36.00
N LYS A 316 15.33 7.25 35.81
CA LYS A 316 16.28 6.99 36.87
C LYS A 316 16.00 8.01 37.97
N GLU A 317 15.20 7.63 38.95
CA GLU A 317 15.21 8.30 40.24
C GLU A 317 16.64 8.24 40.78
N GLY A 318 17.17 9.43 41.11
CA GLY A 318 18.54 9.57 41.57
C GLY A 318 18.76 8.83 42.87
N SER A 319 19.70 7.89 42.88
CA SER A 319 20.35 7.47 44.11
C SER A 319 21.46 8.47 44.41
N LYS A 320 21.20 9.36 45.37
CA LYS A 320 22.24 10.04 46.13
C LYS A 320 23.08 9.00 46.87
N ALA A 321 24.39 8.99 46.64
CA ALA A 321 25.44 8.82 47.63
C ALA A 321 26.74 9.35 47.03
#